data_AF-A0A5Q4DZS2-F1
#
_entry.id   AF-A0A5Q4DZS2-F1
#
_cell.length_a   1.000
_cell.length_b   1.000
_cell.length_c   1.000
_cell.angle_alpha   90.00
_cell.angle_beta   90.00
_cell.angle_gamma   90.00
#
_symmetry.space_group_name_H-M   'P 1'
#
loop_
_entity.id
_entity.type
_entity.pdbx_description
1 polymer ?
#
loop_
_entity_poly.entity_id
_entity_poly.type
_entity_poly.pdbx_seq_one_letter_code
_entity_poly.pdbx_strand_id
1 'polypeptide(L)'
;MGAQLTRSARQFSLNCFHQRFKQLTPPQFARKMAEVWLQEYCPPNYVPGGSEVSWIQDSIQLAADLHSIFEAQGIPYYVTGGVAAIAYGESRTTQDLDMVLSVPRAAIPALAAALEQAGFYVPGVDDVASGRIKTLQVTQIDTISRADLVIADVNPYEQLKFERRQTYRLTDSTSVYLASPEDLVVNKLRWGRQSQSEKQWRDVLGVLKAQQGDLDYEYMHRWAAEFDLAEALEQVTLEAGVREIADRQWATATYAVMRRAFVLAQERDRTTQPSSGVEVAEGNQYVLIQDSARQMFAVVVKLGDRAIAQFGPQGTVLAASPSLADRREWAAIGQHLDNKSPGSTTPKNQDS
;
A
#
# COMPACT_ATOMS: atom_id res chain seq x y z
N MET A 1 -8.72 19.11 -0.82
CA MET A 1 -8.27 19.70 -2.10
C MET A 1 -8.64 18.83 -3.32
N GLY A 2 -8.35 17.53 -3.35
CA GLY A 2 -8.64 16.68 -4.52
C GLY A 2 -10.11 16.64 -5.00
N ALA A 3 -11.06 16.59 -4.05
CA ALA A 3 -12.50 16.76 -4.32
C ALA A 3 -12.80 18.03 -5.14
N GLN A 4 -12.25 19.17 -4.71
CA GLN A 4 -12.45 20.46 -5.37
C GLN A 4 -11.77 20.51 -6.75
N LEU A 5 -10.58 19.92 -6.91
CA LEU A 5 -9.92 19.82 -8.21
C LEU A 5 -10.76 19.02 -9.22
N THR A 6 -11.31 17.88 -8.78
CA THR A 6 -12.16 17.03 -9.63
C THR A 6 -13.43 17.76 -10.03
N ARG A 7 -14.09 18.42 -9.06
CA ARG A 7 -15.28 19.25 -9.31
C ARG A 7 -14.98 20.38 -10.31
N SER A 8 -13.90 21.13 -10.10
CA SER A 8 -13.49 22.21 -11.00
C SER A 8 -13.18 21.72 -12.42
N ALA A 9 -12.50 20.57 -12.55
CA ALA A 9 -12.18 19.98 -13.85
C ALA A 9 -13.45 19.53 -14.61
N ARG A 10 -14.38 18.84 -13.92
CA ARG A 10 -15.66 18.42 -14.51
C ARG A 10 -16.53 19.63 -14.89
N GLN A 11 -16.60 20.67 -14.05
CA GLN A 11 -17.32 21.90 -14.35
C GLN A 11 -16.77 22.60 -15.59
N PHE A 12 -15.43 22.72 -15.70
CA PHE A 12 -14.80 23.31 -16.86
C PHE A 12 -15.07 22.49 -18.13
N SER A 13 -14.99 21.16 -18.03
CA SER A 13 -15.34 20.25 -19.13
C SER A 13 -16.78 20.47 -19.60
N LEU A 14 -17.76 20.45 -18.69
CA LEU A 14 -19.17 20.69 -19.03
C LEU A 14 -19.37 22.02 -19.75
N ASN A 15 -18.80 23.11 -19.22
CA ASN A 15 -18.91 24.43 -19.83
C ASN A 15 -18.36 24.44 -21.27
N CYS A 16 -17.22 23.80 -21.51
CA CYS A 16 -16.64 23.69 -22.85
C CYS A 16 -17.49 22.83 -23.80
N PHE A 17 -18.03 21.70 -23.31
CA PHE A 17 -18.90 20.83 -24.10
C PHE A 17 -20.21 21.53 -24.46
N HIS A 18 -20.82 22.28 -23.53
CA HIS A 18 -21.98 23.12 -23.80
C HIS A 18 -21.72 24.13 -24.92
N GLN A 19 -20.57 24.82 -24.89
CA GLN A 19 -20.21 25.76 -25.94
C GLN A 19 -20.01 25.09 -27.31
N ARG A 20 -19.52 23.85 -27.33
CA ARG A 20 -19.25 23.08 -28.55
C ARG A 20 -20.52 22.45 -29.15
N PHE A 21 -21.45 22.02 -28.31
CA PHE A 21 -22.61 21.20 -28.69
C PHE A 21 -23.95 21.92 -28.44
N LYS A 22 -24.01 23.23 -28.68
CA LYS A 22 -25.19 24.09 -28.45
C LYS A 22 -26.47 23.64 -29.15
N GLN A 23 -26.33 22.86 -30.22
CA GLN A 23 -27.45 22.33 -31.00
C GLN A 23 -28.13 21.12 -30.37
N LEU A 24 -27.51 20.46 -29.38
CA LEU A 24 -28.10 19.29 -28.74
C LEU A 24 -29.21 19.73 -27.78
N THR A 25 -30.32 19.00 -27.81
CA THR A 25 -31.33 19.10 -26.76
C THR A 25 -30.75 18.61 -25.42
N PRO A 26 -31.31 19.02 -24.25
CA PRO A 26 -30.77 18.60 -22.96
C PRO A 26 -30.61 17.07 -22.81
N PRO A 27 -31.56 16.20 -23.23
CA PRO A 27 -31.37 14.75 -23.17
C PRO A 27 -30.26 14.23 -24.09
N GLN A 28 -30.10 14.82 -25.28
CA GLN A 28 -29.01 14.46 -26.20
C GLN A 28 -27.65 14.89 -25.66
N PHE A 29 -27.59 16.05 -24.99
CA PHE A 29 -26.39 16.52 -24.33
C PHE A 29 -26.02 15.62 -23.15
N ALA A 30 -26.98 15.30 -22.28
CA ALA A 30 -26.80 14.40 -21.14
C ALA A 30 -26.25 13.03 -21.57
N ARG A 31 -26.85 12.42 -22.61
CA ARG A 31 -26.36 11.18 -23.20
C ARG A 31 -24.93 11.32 -23.72
N LYS A 32 -24.62 12.40 -24.45
CA LYS A 32 -23.27 12.66 -24.95
C LYS A 32 -22.25 12.75 -23.80
N MET A 33 -22.61 13.41 -22.69
CA MET A 33 -21.74 13.47 -21.52
C MET A 33 -21.52 12.08 -20.90
N ALA A 34 -22.57 11.28 -20.77
CA ALA A 34 -22.45 9.90 -20.29
C ALA A 34 -21.53 9.05 -21.20
N GLU A 35 -21.72 9.11 -22.52
CA GLU A 35 -20.88 8.39 -23.49
C GLU A 35 -19.40 8.79 -23.38
N VAL A 36 -19.10 10.08 -23.18
CA VAL A 36 -17.72 10.58 -23.10
C VAL A 36 -17.07 10.24 -21.76
N TRP A 37 -17.80 10.37 -20.65
CA TRP A 37 -17.23 10.18 -19.31
C TRP A 37 -17.21 8.73 -18.86
N LEU A 38 -18.25 7.96 -19.20
CA LEU A 38 -18.31 6.54 -18.89
C LEU A 38 -17.60 5.68 -19.94
N GLN A 39 -17.40 6.18 -21.17
CA GLN A 39 -16.74 5.45 -22.26
C GLN A 39 -17.37 4.06 -22.48
N GLU A 40 -16.57 3.00 -22.46
CA GLU A 40 -17.02 1.60 -22.60
C GLU A 40 -17.98 1.13 -21.50
N TYR A 41 -18.04 1.86 -20.38
CA TYR A 41 -18.92 1.55 -19.25
C TYR A 41 -20.29 2.25 -19.34
N CYS A 42 -20.55 3.02 -20.40
CA CYS A 42 -21.85 3.67 -20.59
C CYS A 42 -22.92 2.62 -20.95
N PRO A 43 -24.00 2.46 -20.17
CA PRO A 43 -25.05 1.51 -20.51
C PRO A 43 -25.74 1.87 -21.84
N PRO A 44 -26.20 0.87 -22.63
CA PRO A 44 -26.90 1.15 -23.88
C PRO A 44 -28.15 1.99 -23.67
N ASN A 45 -28.32 3.04 -24.48
CA ASN A 45 -29.46 3.98 -24.42
C ASN A 45 -29.60 4.73 -23.09
N TYR A 46 -28.54 4.79 -22.30
CA TYR A 46 -28.54 5.49 -21.04
C TYR A 46 -28.59 7.02 -21.25
N VAL A 47 -29.54 7.67 -20.57
CA VAL A 47 -29.62 9.13 -20.45
C VAL A 47 -29.64 9.46 -18.97
N PRO A 48 -28.65 10.21 -18.45
CA PRO A 48 -28.62 10.55 -17.03
C PRO A 48 -29.85 11.36 -16.60
N GLY A 49 -30.49 10.92 -15.51
CA GLY A 49 -31.68 11.56 -14.93
C GLY A 49 -31.38 12.72 -13.97
N GLY A 50 -30.14 12.84 -13.50
CA GLY A 50 -29.67 13.92 -12.62
C GLY A 50 -29.45 15.25 -13.33
N SER A 51 -28.76 16.18 -12.64
CA SER A 51 -28.42 17.49 -13.18
C SER A 51 -26.92 17.60 -13.48
N GLU A 52 -26.50 18.58 -14.27
CA GLU A 52 -25.07 18.82 -14.49
C GLU A 52 -24.30 19.03 -13.18
N VAL A 53 -24.96 19.58 -12.15
CA VAL A 53 -24.38 19.72 -10.81
C VAL A 53 -24.13 18.36 -10.15
N SER A 54 -25.02 17.36 -10.34
CA SER A 54 -24.79 16.01 -9.80
C SER A 54 -23.69 15.27 -10.54
N TRP A 55 -23.47 15.54 -11.84
CA TRP A 55 -22.39 14.92 -12.61
C TRP A 55 -21.00 15.44 -12.22
N ILE A 56 -20.93 16.62 -11.62
CA ILE A 56 -19.67 17.21 -11.15
C ILE A 56 -19.18 16.56 -9.85
N GLN A 57 -19.99 15.74 -9.17
CA GLN A 57 -19.64 15.13 -7.89
C GLN A 57 -18.34 14.32 -7.94
N ASP A 58 -17.67 14.25 -6.78
CA ASP A 58 -16.37 13.63 -6.65
C ASP A 58 -16.46 12.21 -6.06
N SER A 59 -15.41 11.43 -6.29
CA SER A 59 -15.31 10.03 -5.84
C SER A 59 -15.35 9.86 -4.32
N ILE A 60 -15.22 10.94 -3.53
CA ILE A 60 -15.30 10.88 -2.06
C ILE A 60 -16.76 10.81 -1.62
N GLN A 61 -17.66 11.56 -2.28
CA GLN A 61 -19.10 11.42 -2.04
C GLN A 61 -19.58 10.00 -2.39
N LEU A 62 -19.14 9.46 -3.53
CA LEU A 62 -19.46 8.08 -3.92
C LEU A 62 -18.98 7.06 -2.87
N ALA A 63 -17.83 7.31 -2.24
CA ALA A 63 -17.32 6.46 -1.17
C ALA A 63 -18.19 6.51 0.10
N ALA A 64 -18.79 7.66 0.41
CA ALA A 64 -19.73 7.82 1.52
C ALA A 64 -21.07 7.09 1.25
N ASP A 65 -21.56 7.18 0.02
CA ASP A 65 -22.79 6.50 -0.40
C ASP A 65 -22.61 4.97 -0.32
N LEU A 66 -21.50 4.45 -0.85
CA LEU A 66 -21.17 3.03 -0.79
C LEU A 66 -20.83 2.55 0.63
N HIS A 67 -20.17 3.39 1.45
CA HIS A 67 -19.93 3.10 2.87
C HIS A 67 -21.22 2.73 3.59
N SER A 68 -22.27 3.54 3.43
CA SER A 68 -23.56 3.32 4.09
C SER A 68 -24.19 1.98 3.71
N ILE A 69 -24.06 1.58 2.44
CA ILE A 69 -24.57 0.31 1.92
C ILE A 69 -23.78 -0.88 2.49
N PHE A 70 -22.45 -0.76 2.55
CA PHE A 70 -21.59 -1.85 3.03
C PHE A 70 -21.69 -2.03 4.55
N GLU A 71 -21.76 -0.95 5.32
CA GLU A 71 -21.98 -1.03 6.78
C GLU A 71 -23.33 -1.66 7.10
N ALA A 72 -24.41 -1.27 6.40
CA ALA A 72 -25.74 -1.85 6.62
C ALA A 72 -25.79 -3.37 6.34
N GLN A 73 -24.91 -3.87 5.47
CA GLN A 73 -24.79 -5.29 5.13
C GLN A 73 -23.68 -6.00 5.91
N GLY A 74 -22.93 -5.30 6.77
CA GLY A 74 -21.81 -5.85 7.51
C GLY A 74 -20.65 -6.33 6.61
N ILE A 75 -20.43 -5.69 5.47
CA ILE A 75 -19.39 -6.05 4.50
C ILE A 75 -18.11 -5.25 4.81
N PRO A 76 -17.02 -5.89 5.27
CA PRO A 76 -15.75 -5.20 5.46
C PRO A 76 -15.20 -4.73 4.13
N TYR A 77 -14.77 -3.47 4.08
CA TYR A 77 -14.22 -2.87 2.87
C TYR A 77 -13.11 -1.87 3.21
N TYR A 78 -12.35 -1.46 2.20
CA TYR A 78 -11.55 -0.24 2.24
C TYR A 78 -11.44 0.41 0.85
N VAL A 79 -11.28 1.72 0.82
CA VAL A 79 -11.00 2.52 -0.39
C VAL A 79 -9.50 2.48 -0.69
N THR A 80 -9.15 2.34 -1.95
CA THR A 80 -7.76 2.26 -2.43
C THR A 80 -7.55 3.17 -3.65
N GLY A 81 -6.53 2.87 -4.46
CA GLY A 81 -6.37 3.43 -5.79
C GLY A 81 -6.15 4.93 -5.79
N GLY A 82 -6.89 5.65 -6.64
CA GLY A 82 -6.69 7.10 -6.81
C GLY A 82 -7.08 7.93 -5.58
N VAL A 83 -8.17 7.57 -4.90
CA VAL A 83 -8.66 8.29 -3.72
C VAL A 83 -7.69 8.16 -2.55
N ALA A 84 -7.20 6.94 -2.28
CA ALA A 84 -6.19 6.74 -1.24
C ALA A 84 -4.87 7.44 -1.56
N ALA A 85 -4.45 7.49 -2.84
CA ALA A 85 -3.24 8.22 -3.26
C ALA A 85 -3.34 9.72 -2.96
N ILE A 86 -4.50 10.32 -3.18
CA ILE A 86 -4.77 11.73 -2.85
C ILE A 86 -4.72 11.96 -1.33
N ALA A 87 -5.18 11.01 -0.53
CA ALA A 87 -5.19 11.13 0.92
C ALA A 87 -3.77 11.15 1.53
N TYR A 88 -2.84 10.40 0.94
CA TYR A 88 -1.49 10.22 1.49
C TYR A 88 -0.37 10.92 0.71
N GLY A 89 -0.64 11.45 -0.48
CA GLY A 89 0.40 11.95 -1.39
C GLY A 89 0.00 13.20 -2.17
N GLU A 90 0.35 13.23 -3.46
CA GLU A 90 0.10 14.37 -4.33
C GLU A 90 -1.41 14.54 -4.62
N SER A 91 -1.89 15.78 -4.50
CA SER A 91 -3.26 16.10 -4.89
C SER A 91 -3.41 16.01 -6.42
N ARG A 92 -4.29 15.12 -6.88
CA ARG A 92 -4.64 14.96 -8.30
C ARG A 92 -6.13 14.74 -8.50
N THR A 93 -6.57 14.68 -9.76
CA THR A 93 -7.91 14.20 -10.10
C THR A 93 -7.92 12.67 -10.22
N THR A 94 -9.07 12.07 -9.93
CA THR A 94 -9.35 10.66 -10.23
C THR A 94 -10.71 10.57 -10.91
N GLN A 95 -10.85 9.61 -11.82
CA GLN A 95 -12.10 9.39 -12.55
C GLN A 95 -13.02 8.46 -11.77
N ASP A 96 -12.43 7.40 -11.22
CA ASP A 96 -13.16 6.31 -10.57
C ASP A 96 -12.75 6.19 -9.10
N LEU A 97 -13.63 5.53 -8.36
CA LEU A 97 -13.41 5.10 -6.99
C LEU A 97 -13.03 3.61 -6.99
N ASP A 98 -11.88 3.27 -6.39
CA ASP A 98 -11.45 1.89 -6.22
C ASP A 98 -11.74 1.43 -4.80
N MET A 99 -12.44 0.30 -4.61
CA MET A 99 -12.69 -0.29 -3.30
C MET A 99 -12.41 -1.79 -3.31
N VAL A 100 -11.94 -2.31 -2.18
CA VAL A 100 -11.75 -3.74 -1.97
C VAL A 100 -12.73 -4.23 -0.91
N LEU A 101 -13.47 -5.28 -1.20
CA LEU A 101 -14.52 -5.84 -0.36
C LEU A 101 -14.16 -7.26 0.08
N SER A 102 -14.35 -7.56 1.36
CA SER A 102 -14.34 -8.92 1.89
C SER A 102 -15.76 -9.46 1.91
N VAL A 103 -16.16 -10.10 0.81
CA VAL A 103 -17.51 -10.64 0.64
C VAL A 103 -17.44 -12.01 -0.06
N PRO A 104 -18.16 -13.04 0.45
CA PRO A 104 -18.17 -14.33 -0.22
C PRO A 104 -18.86 -14.21 -1.58
N ARG A 105 -18.36 -14.94 -2.59
CA ARG A 105 -18.91 -14.89 -3.95
C ARG A 105 -20.40 -15.23 -4.03
N ALA A 106 -20.88 -16.10 -3.14
CA ALA A 106 -22.29 -16.45 -3.03
C ALA A 106 -23.20 -15.27 -2.61
N ALA A 107 -22.65 -14.23 -1.99
CA ALA A 107 -23.40 -13.03 -1.58
C ALA A 107 -23.38 -11.90 -2.63
N ILE A 108 -22.63 -12.06 -3.74
CA ILE A 108 -22.55 -11.05 -4.81
C ILE A 108 -23.92 -10.73 -5.42
N PRO A 109 -24.82 -11.69 -5.71
CA PRO A 109 -26.16 -11.36 -6.21
C PRO A 109 -26.99 -10.51 -5.24
N ALA A 110 -26.87 -10.77 -3.93
CA ALA A 110 -27.58 -9.99 -2.91
C ALA A 110 -27.01 -8.56 -2.80
N LEU A 111 -25.68 -8.42 -2.84
CA LEU A 111 -25.01 -7.12 -2.88
C LEU A 111 -25.42 -6.32 -4.13
N ALA A 112 -25.46 -6.96 -5.30
CA ALA A 112 -25.88 -6.32 -6.54
C ALA A 112 -27.31 -5.80 -6.45
N ALA A 113 -28.26 -6.60 -5.93
CA ALA A 113 -29.63 -6.16 -5.74
C ALA A 113 -29.75 -4.95 -4.78
N ALA A 114 -28.96 -4.92 -3.70
CA ALA A 114 -28.93 -3.77 -2.78
C ALA A 114 -28.38 -2.50 -3.44
N LEU A 115 -27.33 -2.64 -4.27
CA LEU A 115 -26.78 -1.53 -5.05
C LEU A 115 -27.78 -1.03 -6.10
N GLU A 116 -28.47 -1.92 -6.82
CA GLU A 116 -29.51 -1.56 -7.80
C GLU A 116 -30.67 -0.80 -7.15
N GLN A 117 -31.11 -1.24 -5.96
CA GLN A 117 -32.12 -0.52 -5.17
C GLN A 117 -31.65 0.89 -4.75
N ALA A 118 -30.34 1.07 -4.56
CA ALA A 118 -29.73 2.37 -4.28
C ALA A 118 -29.45 3.21 -5.54
N GLY A 119 -29.93 2.78 -6.72
CA GLY A 119 -29.80 3.54 -7.97
C GLY A 119 -28.47 3.32 -8.70
N PHE A 120 -27.82 2.18 -8.50
CA PHE A 120 -26.64 1.79 -9.26
C PHE A 120 -27.00 0.87 -10.43
N TYR A 121 -26.30 1.05 -11.54
CA TYR A 121 -26.22 0.05 -12.60
C TYR A 121 -25.05 -0.90 -12.31
N VAL A 122 -25.32 -2.22 -12.29
CA VAL A 122 -24.38 -3.24 -11.83
C VAL A 122 -24.26 -4.38 -12.87
N PRO A 123 -23.46 -4.22 -13.93
CA PRO A 123 -23.23 -5.27 -14.92
C PRO A 123 -22.31 -6.39 -14.40
N GLY A 124 -22.37 -7.57 -15.04
CA GLY A 124 -21.38 -8.63 -14.84
C GLY A 124 -21.48 -9.42 -13.53
N VAL A 125 -22.62 -9.33 -12.84
CA VAL A 125 -22.88 -10.00 -11.54
C VAL A 125 -22.54 -11.49 -11.59
N ASP A 126 -23.00 -12.21 -12.62
CA ASP A 126 -22.79 -13.65 -12.77
C ASP A 126 -21.30 -14.02 -12.94
N ASP A 127 -20.52 -13.19 -13.62
CA ASP A 127 -19.09 -13.43 -13.83
C ASP A 127 -18.29 -13.23 -12.54
N VAL A 128 -18.67 -12.23 -11.72
CA VAL A 128 -18.08 -12.01 -10.39
C VAL A 128 -18.50 -13.13 -9.42
N ALA A 129 -19.79 -13.49 -9.40
CA ALA A 129 -20.31 -14.55 -8.53
C ALA A 129 -19.70 -15.93 -8.86
N SER A 130 -19.48 -16.22 -10.15
CA SER A 130 -18.87 -17.48 -10.59
C SER A 130 -17.34 -17.52 -10.47
N GLY A 131 -16.69 -16.38 -10.24
CA GLY A 131 -15.23 -16.33 -10.11
C GLY A 131 -14.45 -16.07 -11.39
N ARG A 132 -15.12 -15.86 -12.51
CA ARG A 132 -14.47 -15.55 -13.80
C ARG A 132 -13.75 -14.20 -13.76
N ILE A 133 -14.35 -13.22 -13.09
CA ILE A 133 -13.74 -11.92 -12.82
C ILE A 133 -13.75 -11.60 -11.31
N LYS A 134 -12.92 -10.65 -10.91
CA LYS A 134 -12.78 -10.22 -9.50
C LYS A 134 -13.33 -8.83 -9.23
N THR A 135 -13.68 -8.07 -10.24
CA THR A 135 -14.14 -6.68 -10.09
C THR A 135 -15.58 -6.59 -10.50
N LEU A 136 -16.43 -6.15 -9.57
CA LEU A 136 -17.80 -5.74 -9.85
C LEU A 136 -17.78 -4.23 -10.12
N GLN A 137 -18.11 -3.86 -11.35
CA GLN A 137 -18.15 -2.45 -11.75
C GLN A 137 -19.53 -1.90 -11.44
N VAL A 138 -19.58 -0.71 -10.87
CA VAL A 138 -20.86 -0.06 -10.51
C VAL A 138 -20.87 1.38 -10.98
N THR A 139 -21.99 1.80 -11.55
CA THR A 139 -22.21 3.19 -11.98
C THR A 139 -23.43 3.73 -11.27
N GLN A 140 -23.26 4.77 -10.46
CA GLN A 140 -24.40 5.47 -9.88
C GLN A 140 -25.05 6.28 -11.00
N ILE A 141 -26.34 6.00 -11.24
CA ILE A 141 -27.06 6.47 -12.41
C ILE A 141 -27.07 8.02 -12.42
N ASP A 142 -27.71 8.67 -11.46
CA ASP A 142 -27.93 10.13 -11.49
C ASP A 142 -26.68 11.02 -11.53
N THR A 143 -25.56 10.54 -11.00
CA THR A 143 -24.29 11.26 -10.86
C THR A 143 -23.24 10.86 -11.88
N ILE A 144 -23.51 9.81 -12.67
CA ILE A 144 -22.57 9.18 -13.62
C ILE A 144 -21.21 8.85 -13.01
N SER A 145 -21.17 8.61 -11.69
CA SER A 145 -19.94 8.28 -10.96
C SER A 145 -19.73 6.76 -10.94
N ARG A 146 -18.49 6.33 -11.13
CA ARG A 146 -18.11 4.92 -11.22
C ARG A 146 -17.28 4.48 -10.02
N ALA A 147 -17.52 3.25 -9.57
CA ALA A 147 -16.60 2.55 -8.70
C ALA A 147 -16.26 1.15 -9.22
N ASP A 148 -15.02 0.74 -8.99
CA ASP A 148 -14.54 -0.62 -9.18
C ASP A 148 -14.50 -1.31 -7.80
N LEU A 149 -15.39 -2.29 -7.60
CA LEU A 149 -15.48 -3.06 -6.36
C LEU A 149 -14.75 -4.40 -6.53
N VAL A 150 -13.51 -4.46 -6.06
CA VAL A 150 -12.65 -5.64 -6.14
C VAL A 150 -12.97 -6.60 -5.00
N ILE A 151 -13.27 -7.85 -5.33
CA ILE A 151 -13.47 -8.91 -4.33
C ILE A 151 -12.11 -9.39 -3.84
N ALA A 152 -11.87 -9.27 -2.54
CA ALA A 152 -10.61 -9.63 -1.91
C ALA A 152 -10.30 -11.13 -2.07
N ASP A 153 -9.02 -11.44 -2.28
CA ASP A 153 -8.54 -12.82 -2.18
C ASP A 153 -8.45 -13.25 -0.72
N VAL A 154 -8.51 -14.56 -0.48
CA VAL A 154 -8.33 -15.13 0.85
C VAL A 154 -6.85 -15.48 1.04
N ASN A 155 -6.05 -14.49 1.45
CA ASN A 155 -4.63 -14.70 1.78
C ASN A 155 -4.19 -13.79 2.94
N PRO A 156 -3.05 -14.09 3.60
CA PRO A 156 -2.59 -13.34 4.76
C PRO A 156 -2.35 -11.85 4.51
N TYR A 157 -1.89 -11.48 3.31
CA TYR A 157 -1.67 -10.07 2.95
C TYR A 157 -2.99 -9.29 2.86
N GLU A 158 -4.01 -9.88 2.22
CA GLU A 158 -5.34 -9.25 2.14
C GLU A 158 -5.95 -9.08 3.53
N GLN A 159 -5.86 -10.08 4.41
CA GLN A 159 -6.36 -10.00 5.78
C GLN A 159 -5.70 -8.85 6.57
N LEU A 160 -4.37 -8.74 6.49
CA LEU A 160 -3.64 -7.66 7.15
C LEU A 160 -4.05 -6.28 6.65
N LYS A 161 -4.38 -6.11 5.36
CA LYS A 161 -4.88 -4.83 4.84
C LYS A 161 -6.20 -4.41 5.48
N PHE A 162 -7.10 -5.36 5.73
CA PHE A 162 -8.35 -5.07 6.44
C PHE A 162 -8.09 -4.68 7.90
N GLU A 163 -7.10 -5.28 8.57
CA GLU A 163 -6.72 -4.95 9.95
C GLU A 163 -6.02 -3.57 10.04
N ARG A 164 -5.21 -3.23 9.04
CA ARG A 164 -4.41 -1.99 8.98
C ARG A 164 -5.15 -0.81 8.35
N ARG A 165 -6.35 -1.00 7.81
CA ARG A 165 -7.13 0.08 7.17
C ARG A 165 -7.33 1.24 8.14
N GLN A 166 -7.23 2.45 7.62
CA GLN A 166 -7.30 3.68 8.39
C GLN A 166 -8.71 4.29 8.29
N THR A 167 -9.23 4.79 9.39
CA THR A 167 -10.50 5.53 9.39
C THR A 167 -10.24 6.96 8.95
N TYR A 168 -10.89 7.39 7.89
CA TYR A 168 -10.80 8.76 7.36
C TYR A 168 -12.14 9.48 7.53
N ARG A 169 -12.14 10.59 8.27
CA ARG A 169 -13.33 11.42 8.50
C ARG A 169 -13.52 12.40 7.35
N LEU A 170 -14.71 12.36 6.76
CA LEU A 170 -15.18 13.31 5.77
C LEU A 170 -15.72 14.58 6.44
N THR A 171 -15.93 15.63 5.65
CA THR A 171 -16.34 16.95 6.14
C THR A 171 -17.76 16.98 6.71
N ASP A 172 -18.59 15.99 6.38
CA ASP A 172 -19.98 15.83 6.80
C ASP A 172 -20.13 14.88 8.00
N SER A 173 -19.05 14.58 8.72
CA SER A 173 -18.97 13.62 9.84
C SER A 173 -19.08 12.14 9.46
N THR A 174 -19.31 11.82 8.18
CA THR A 174 -19.20 10.45 7.67
C THR A 174 -17.75 9.98 7.78
N SER A 175 -17.53 8.70 8.05
CA SER A 175 -16.19 8.12 8.03
C SER A 175 -16.13 7.03 6.97
N VAL A 176 -15.00 6.93 6.27
CA VAL A 176 -14.73 5.83 5.33
C VAL A 176 -13.43 5.15 5.71
N TYR A 177 -13.28 3.89 5.33
CA TYR A 177 -12.01 3.19 5.51
C TYR A 177 -11.12 3.36 4.29
N LEU A 178 -9.87 3.75 4.48
CA LEU A 178 -8.84 3.80 3.45
C LEU A 178 -7.82 2.67 3.69
N ALA A 179 -7.22 2.14 2.62
CA ALA A 179 -6.01 1.32 2.74
C ALA A 179 -4.92 2.08 3.51
N SER A 180 -4.08 1.38 4.28
CA SER A 180 -2.90 2.05 4.90
C SER A 180 -1.99 2.63 3.80
N PRO A 181 -1.21 3.69 4.09
CA PRO A 181 -0.29 4.24 3.10
C PRO A 181 0.77 3.21 2.66
N GLU A 182 1.22 2.31 3.55
CA GLU A 182 2.16 1.26 3.18
C GLU A 182 1.55 0.24 2.22
N ASP A 183 0.32 -0.21 2.50
CA ASP A 183 -0.39 -1.15 1.65
C ASP A 183 -0.72 -0.54 0.28
N LEU A 184 -1.01 0.77 0.25
CA LEU A 184 -1.18 1.50 -1.00
C LEU A 184 0.12 1.51 -1.82
N VAL A 185 1.27 1.79 -1.19
CA VAL A 185 2.58 1.76 -1.86
C VAL A 185 2.86 0.38 -2.44
N VAL A 186 2.76 -0.68 -1.63
CA VAL A 186 3.03 -2.05 -2.08
C VAL A 186 2.10 -2.45 -3.23
N ASN A 187 0.79 -2.19 -3.13
CA ASN A 187 -0.15 -2.53 -4.20
C ASN A 187 0.11 -1.74 -5.49
N LYS A 188 0.44 -0.46 -5.40
CA LYS A 188 0.77 0.35 -6.58
C LYS A 188 2.03 -0.11 -7.29
N LEU A 189 3.05 -0.53 -6.54
CA LEU A 189 4.24 -1.15 -7.13
C LEU A 189 3.90 -2.48 -7.84
N ARG A 190 3.02 -3.31 -7.24
CA ARG A 190 2.54 -4.55 -7.89
C ARG A 190 1.83 -4.26 -9.21
N TRP A 191 0.90 -3.29 -9.23
CA TRP A 191 0.16 -2.91 -10.43
C TRP A 191 1.06 -2.23 -11.47
N GLY A 192 1.98 -1.38 -11.02
CA GLY A 192 2.96 -0.70 -11.85
C GLY A 192 3.88 -1.68 -12.59
N ARG A 193 4.31 -2.77 -11.93
CA ARG A 193 5.10 -3.83 -12.57
C ARG A 193 4.36 -4.52 -13.72
N GLN A 194 3.05 -4.74 -13.57
CA GLN A 194 2.23 -5.39 -14.60
C GLN A 194 1.91 -4.47 -15.79
N SER A 195 1.78 -3.16 -15.53
CA SER A 195 1.29 -2.17 -16.51
C SER A 195 2.35 -1.20 -17.03
N GLN A 196 3.56 -1.21 -16.48
CA GLN A 196 4.62 -0.19 -16.69
C GLN A 196 4.10 1.25 -16.52
N SER A 197 3.16 1.45 -15.58
CA SER A 197 2.43 2.70 -15.46
C SER A 197 3.20 3.77 -14.67
N GLU A 198 3.63 4.82 -15.36
CA GLU A 198 4.21 6.04 -14.73
C GLU A 198 3.28 6.67 -13.69
N LYS A 199 1.96 6.53 -13.86
CA LYS A 199 0.96 7.03 -12.91
C LYS A 199 1.08 6.35 -11.55
N GLN A 200 1.27 5.01 -11.54
CA GLN A 200 1.43 4.28 -10.28
C GLN A 200 2.75 4.66 -9.60
N TRP A 201 3.83 4.82 -10.36
CA TRP A 201 5.12 5.27 -9.84
C TRP A 201 5.04 6.67 -9.22
N ARG A 202 4.41 7.63 -9.91
CA ARG A 202 4.19 8.99 -9.40
C ARG A 202 3.37 9.00 -8.11
N ASP A 203 2.30 8.21 -8.05
CA ASP A 203 1.50 8.08 -6.83
C ASP A 203 2.37 7.55 -5.66
N VAL A 204 3.21 6.54 -5.88
CA VAL A 204 4.13 6.02 -4.84
C VAL A 204 5.13 7.08 -4.39
N LEU A 205 5.78 7.78 -5.33
CA LEU A 205 6.71 8.87 -5.02
C LEU A 205 6.03 9.96 -4.17
N GLY A 206 4.79 10.32 -4.51
CA GLY A 206 4.01 11.30 -3.76
C GLY A 206 3.76 10.87 -2.32
N VAL A 207 3.35 9.61 -2.11
CA VAL A 207 3.12 9.06 -0.77
C VAL A 207 4.42 9.04 0.05
N LEU A 208 5.51 8.52 -0.52
CA LEU A 208 6.80 8.46 0.19
C LEU A 208 7.32 9.84 0.60
N LYS A 209 7.22 10.83 -0.30
CA LYS A 209 7.66 12.21 -0.03
C LYS A 209 6.81 12.91 1.01
N ALA A 210 5.51 12.62 1.05
CA ALA A 210 4.58 13.27 1.97
C ALA A 210 4.62 12.64 3.37
N GLN A 211 4.71 11.31 3.46
CA GLN A 211 4.63 10.57 4.73
C GLN A 211 6.00 10.32 5.37
N GLN A 212 7.07 10.23 4.58
CA GLN A 212 8.46 10.11 5.04
C GLN A 212 8.65 9.12 6.20
N GLY A 213 8.98 9.60 7.40
CA GLY A 213 9.28 8.81 8.59
C GLY A 213 8.07 8.16 9.27
N ASP A 214 6.85 8.56 8.90
CA ASP A 214 5.62 8.00 9.45
C ASP A 214 5.26 6.65 8.81
N LEU A 215 5.93 6.27 7.72
CA LEU A 215 5.77 4.98 7.06
C LEU A 215 6.58 3.88 7.74
N ASP A 216 6.01 2.68 7.78
CA ASP A 216 6.70 1.46 8.17
C ASP A 216 7.44 0.84 6.95
N TYR A 217 8.72 1.19 6.79
CA TYR A 217 9.53 0.66 5.68
C TYR A 217 9.88 -0.81 5.86
N GLU A 218 9.97 -1.32 7.09
CA GLU A 218 10.24 -2.74 7.33
C GLU A 218 9.04 -3.60 6.90
N TYR A 219 7.82 -3.15 7.17
CA TYR A 219 6.61 -3.75 6.62
C TYR A 219 6.60 -3.73 5.09
N MET A 220 6.90 -2.58 4.47
CA MET A 220 6.95 -2.47 3.01
C MET A 220 8.03 -3.37 2.41
N HIS A 221 9.24 -3.43 2.99
CA HIS A 221 10.32 -4.30 2.52
C HIS A 221 9.98 -5.78 2.66
N ARG A 222 9.33 -6.19 3.75
CA ARG A 222 8.85 -7.57 3.94
C ARG A 222 7.92 -7.99 2.80
N TRP A 223 6.88 -7.21 2.52
CA TRP A 223 5.92 -7.55 1.46
C TRP A 223 6.50 -7.35 0.06
N ALA A 224 7.38 -6.37 -0.12
CA ALA A 224 8.11 -6.21 -1.37
C ALA A 224 8.99 -7.42 -1.66
N ALA A 225 9.62 -8.05 -0.66
CA ALA A 225 10.35 -9.29 -0.87
C ALA A 225 9.42 -10.43 -1.33
N GLU A 226 8.27 -10.59 -0.67
CA GLU A 226 7.29 -11.64 -0.99
C GLU A 226 6.70 -11.50 -2.40
N PHE A 227 6.54 -10.27 -2.88
CA PHE A 227 6.00 -9.98 -4.22
C PHE A 227 7.07 -9.70 -5.29
N ASP A 228 8.35 -9.93 -4.98
CA ASP A 228 9.48 -9.68 -5.88
C ASP A 228 9.51 -8.22 -6.40
N LEU A 229 9.33 -7.28 -5.47
CA LEU A 229 9.32 -5.82 -5.67
C LEU A 229 10.45 -5.11 -4.92
N ALA A 230 11.38 -5.84 -4.31
CA ALA A 230 12.42 -5.26 -3.46
C ALA A 230 13.27 -4.22 -4.20
N GLU A 231 13.64 -4.49 -5.45
CA GLU A 231 14.38 -3.54 -6.30
C GLU A 231 13.56 -2.29 -6.62
N ALA A 232 12.28 -2.46 -6.96
CA ALA A 232 11.38 -1.34 -7.23
C ALA A 232 11.20 -0.44 -5.99
N LEU A 233 11.07 -1.05 -4.80
CA LEU A 233 10.97 -0.30 -3.54
C LEU A 233 12.28 0.45 -3.22
N GLU A 234 13.44 -0.16 -3.44
CA GLU A 234 14.73 0.52 -3.27
C GLU A 234 14.91 1.70 -4.22
N GLN A 235 14.53 1.53 -5.48
CA GLN A 235 14.61 2.59 -6.47
C GLN A 235 13.69 3.75 -6.11
N VAL A 236 12.43 3.48 -5.76
CA VAL A 236 11.47 4.55 -5.46
C VAL A 236 11.79 5.27 -4.14
N THR A 237 12.35 4.58 -3.15
CA THR A 237 12.83 5.23 -1.91
C THR A 237 14.05 6.13 -2.16
N LEU A 238 14.94 5.73 -3.07
CA LEU A 238 16.06 6.56 -3.51
C LEU A 238 15.56 7.81 -4.25
N GLU A 239 14.70 7.65 -5.25
CA GLU A 239 14.12 8.76 -6.02
C GLU A 239 13.25 9.70 -5.17
N ALA A 240 12.56 9.16 -4.16
CA ALA A 240 11.80 9.97 -3.20
C ALA A 240 12.69 10.71 -2.19
N GLY A 241 13.98 10.37 -2.07
CA GLY A 241 14.89 10.96 -1.09
C GLY A 241 14.65 10.47 0.34
N VAL A 242 14.02 9.30 0.51
CA VAL A 242 13.69 8.71 1.82
C VAL A 242 14.47 7.44 2.13
N ARG A 243 15.43 7.06 1.27
CA ARG A 243 16.25 5.85 1.45
C ARG A 243 16.95 5.80 2.81
N GLU A 244 17.49 6.92 3.28
CA GLU A 244 18.14 6.99 4.59
C GLU A 244 17.17 6.67 5.74
N ILE A 245 15.91 7.11 5.64
CA ILE A 245 14.88 6.81 6.64
C ILE A 245 14.61 5.30 6.68
N ALA A 246 14.43 4.68 5.51
CA ALA A 246 14.23 3.24 5.39
C ALA A 246 15.41 2.42 5.91
N ASP A 247 16.65 2.87 5.64
CA ASP A 247 17.87 2.21 6.09
C ASP A 247 18.07 2.35 7.62
N ARG A 248 17.68 3.49 8.20
CA ARG A 248 17.70 3.68 9.66
C ARG A 248 16.65 2.85 10.39
N GLN A 249 15.44 2.71 9.84
CA GLN A 249 14.42 1.81 10.40
C GLN A 249 14.92 0.35 10.39
N TRP A 250 15.51 -0.10 9.29
CA TRP A 250 16.13 -1.41 9.20
C TRP A 250 17.22 -1.65 10.24
N ALA A 251 18.17 -0.70 10.35
CA ALA A 251 19.26 -0.83 11.32
C ALA A 251 18.73 -0.88 12.76
N THR A 252 17.70 -0.08 13.06
CA THR A 252 17.01 -0.10 14.36
C THR A 252 16.38 -1.47 14.63
N ALA A 253 15.61 -2.01 13.67
CA ALA A 253 14.95 -3.31 13.79
C ALA A 253 15.96 -4.46 13.92
N THR A 254 17.11 -4.37 13.26
CA THR A 254 18.12 -5.43 13.18
C THR A 254 19.15 -5.37 14.32
N TYR A 255 19.23 -4.25 15.06
CA TYR A 255 20.24 -4.02 16.09
C TYR A 255 20.32 -5.16 17.12
N ALA A 256 19.17 -5.60 17.65
CA ALA A 256 19.13 -6.66 18.67
C ALA A 256 19.72 -7.99 18.14
N VAL A 257 19.47 -8.31 16.88
CA VAL A 257 20.02 -9.49 16.21
C VAL A 257 21.54 -9.37 16.07
N MET A 258 22.04 -8.21 15.61
CA MET A 258 23.47 -7.95 15.46
C MET A 258 24.21 -8.02 16.81
N ARG A 259 23.61 -7.46 17.87
CA ARG A 259 24.15 -7.54 19.23
C ARG A 259 24.21 -8.97 19.75
N ARG A 260 23.13 -9.73 19.56
CA ARG A 260 23.07 -11.14 19.97
C ARG A 260 24.12 -11.98 19.24
N ALA A 261 24.32 -11.73 17.94
CA ALA A 261 25.37 -12.38 17.16
C ALA A 261 26.77 -12.10 17.72
N PHE A 262 27.04 -10.85 18.12
CA PHE A 262 28.31 -10.45 18.72
C PHE A 262 28.54 -11.13 20.09
N VAL A 263 27.54 -11.10 20.98
CA VAL A 263 27.62 -11.74 22.30
C VAL A 263 27.87 -13.25 22.16
N LEU A 264 27.18 -13.92 21.24
CA LEU A 264 27.40 -15.35 20.97
C LEU A 264 28.81 -15.64 20.46
N ALA A 265 29.44 -14.70 19.74
CA ALA A 265 30.84 -14.83 19.34
C ALA A 265 31.78 -14.70 20.55
N GLN A 266 31.50 -13.77 21.47
CA GLN A 266 32.25 -13.62 22.73
C GLN A 266 32.16 -14.89 23.57
N GLU A 267 30.96 -15.44 23.78
CA GLU A 267 30.72 -16.67 24.54
C GLU A 267 31.42 -17.91 23.97
N ARG A 268 31.81 -17.86 22.69
CA ARG A 268 32.49 -18.94 21.98
C ARG A 268 33.97 -18.68 21.76
N ASP A 269 34.53 -17.66 22.41
CA ASP A 269 35.91 -17.22 22.25
C ASP A 269 36.29 -16.96 20.78
N ARG A 270 35.35 -16.42 20.00
CA ARG A 270 35.51 -16.06 18.57
C ARG A 270 35.70 -14.57 18.35
N THR A 271 36.15 -13.86 19.38
CA THR A 271 36.47 -12.43 19.32
C THR A 271 37.96 -12.20 19.52
N THR A 272 38.50 -11.20 18.83
CA THR A 272 39.89 -10.74 18.99
C THR A 272 39.91 -9.31 19.54
N GLN A 273 41.02 -8.93 20.18
CA GLN A 273 41.26 -7.57 20.65
C GLN A 273 42.48 -6.98 19.94
N PRO A 274 42.29 -6.40 18.73
CA PRO A 274 43.41 -5.84 17.96
C PRO A 274 44.03 -4.60 18.63
N SER A 275 43.28 -3.88 19.46
CA SER A 275 43.76 -2.74 20.23
C SER A 275 42.95 -2.56 21.51
N SER A 276 43.49 -1.79 22.46
CA SER A 276 42.84 -1.53 23.75
C SER A 276 41.44 -0.93 23.55
N GLY A 277 40.42 -1.60 24.09
CA GLY A 277 39.03 -1.15 24.02
C GLY A 277 38.31 -1.46 22.70
N VAL A 278 38.97 -2.14 21.75
CA VAL A 278 38.35 -2.60 20.49
C VAL A 278 38.26 -4.12 20.49
N GLU A 279 37.04 -4.64 20.37
CA GLU A 279 36.76 -6.06 20.20
C GLU A 279 36.17 -6.32 18.82
N VAL A 280 36.62 -7.38 18.17
CA VAL A 280 36.23 -7.74 16.80
C VAL A 280 35.76 -9.19 16.75
N ALA A 281 34.55 -9.42 16.25
CA ALA A 281 34.05 -10.74 15.90
C ALA A 281 34.06 -10.91 14.38
N GLU A 282 34.87 -11.84 13.87
CA GLU A 282 34.89 -12.15 12.44
C GLU A 282 33.96 -13.32 12.11
N GLY A 283 32.92 -13.03 11.33
CA GLY A 283 32.08 -14.03 10.69
C GLY A 283 32.56 -14.40 9.29
N ASN A 284 31.73 -15.18 8.59
CA ASN A 284 31.97 -15.56 7.20
C ASN A 284 31.78 -14.37 6.25
N GLN A 285 30.70 -13.60 6.46
CA GLN A 285 30.33 -12.48 5.58
C GLN A 285 30.49 -11.10 6.25
N TYR A 286 30.40 -11.05 7.58
CA TYR A 286 30.42 -9.79 8.33
C TYR A 286 31.49 -9.79 9.41
N VAL A 287 31.98 -8.59 9.71
CA VAL A 287 32.83 -8.27 10.85
C VAL A 287 32.04 -7.36 11.78
N LEU A 288 31.93 -7.74 13.04
CA LEU A 288 31.26 -6.97 14.08
C LEU A 288 32.31 -6.35 14.99
N ILE A 289 32.26 -5.03 15.16
CA ILE A 289 33.30 -4.26 15.85
C ILE A 289 32.65 -3.51 17.00
N GLN A 290 33.14 -3.73 18.22
CA GLN A 290 32.78 -2.97 19.41
C GLN A 290 33.97 -2.08 19.82
N ASP A 291 33.80 -0.77 19.73
CA ASP A 291 34.77 0.23 20.20
C ASP A 291 34.23 0.88 21.48
N SER A 292 34.80 0.49 22.61
CA SER A 292 34.38 0.99 23.93
C SER A 292 34.84 2.43 24.18
N ALA A 293 35.95 2.87 23.57
CA ALA A 293 36.43 4.24 23.72
C ALA A 293 35.53 5.23 22.99
N ARG A 294 35.02 4.85 21.81
CA ARG A 294 34.09 5.64 21.01
C ARG A 294 32.62 5.37 21.31
N GLN A 295 32.32 4.42 22.20
CA GLN A 295 30.95 3.97 22.51
C GLN A 295 30.17 3.58 21.24
N MET A 296 30.84 2.83 20.35
CA MET A 296 30.36 2.55 19.01
C MET A 296 30.34 1.05 18.74
N PHE A 297 29.32 0.60 18.01
CA PHE A 297 29.20 -0.75 17.49
C PHE A 297 28.98 -0.68 15.98
N ALA A 298 29.81 -1.36 15.20
CA ALA A 298 29.74 -1.35 13.74
C ALA A 298 29.58 -2.77 13.17
N VAL A 299 28.84 -2.84 12.07
CA VAL A 299 28.69 -4.04 11.25
C VAL A 299 29.23 -3.73 9.87
N VAL A 300 30.21 -4.52 9.45
CA VAL A 300 30.97 -4.28 8.22
C VAL A 300 30.95 -5.54 7.37
N VAL A 301 30.79 -5.39 6.05
CA VAL A 301 30.98 -6.51 5.11
C VAL A 301 32.45 -6.89 5.10
N LYS A 302 32.75 -8.17 5.38
CA LYS A 302 34.12 -8.70 5.43
C LYS A 302 34.88 -8.46 4.13
N LEU A 303 34.19 -8.65 3.00
CA LEU A 303 34.73 -8.40 1.68
C LEU A 303 34.45 -6.94 1.28
N GLY A 304 35.50 -6.12 1.18
CA GLY A 304 35.41 -4.72 0.72
C GLY A 304 35.19 -3.68 1.81
N ASP A 305 35.15 -4.07 3.09
CA ASP A 305 35.19 -3.16 4.26
C ASP A 305 34.07 -2.09 4.27
N ARG A 306 32.91 -2.41 3.69
CA ARG A 306 31.76 -1.51 3.65
C ARG A 306 30.95 -1.61 4.95
N ALA A 307 30.86 -0.52 5.71
CA ALA A 307 29.97 -0.45 6.87
C ALA A 307 28.50 -0.45 6.43
N ILE A 308 27.72 -1.42 6.90
CA ILE A 308 26.28 -1.50 6.61
C ILE A 308 25.43 -0.85 7.69
N ALA A 309 25.95 -0.81 8.92
CA ALA A 309 25.32 -0.15 10.06
C ALA A 309 26.36 0.27 11.10
N GLN A 310 26.15 1.42 11.70
CA GLN A 310 26.91 1.94 12.83
C GLN A 310 25.95 2.45 13.90
N PHE A 311 26.22 2.07 15.14
CA PHE A 311 25.39 2.34 16.29
C PHE A 311 26.21 3.04 17.37
N GLY A 312 25.60 4.02 18.01
CA GLY A 312 26.12 4.66 19.20
C GLY A 312 25.59 3.99 20.46
N PRO A 313 25.64 4.72 21.60
CA PRO A 313 25.07 4.27 22.85
C PRO A 313 23.61 3.84 22.71
N GLN A 314 23.27 2.74 23.41
CA GLN A 314 21.92 2.17 23.49
C GLN A 314 21.27 1.82 22.14
N GLY A 315 22.07 1.58 21.09
CA GLY A 315 21.56 1.18 19.77
C GLY A 315 21.08 2.34 18.90
N THR A 316 21.42 3.58 19.26
CA THR A 316 21.13 4.75 18.43
C THR A 316 21.81 4.60 17.06
N VAL A 317 21.05 4.62 15.95
CA VAL A 317 21.62 4.49 14.60
C VAL A 317 22.39 5.77 14.24
N LEU A 318 23.70 5.65 14.04
CA LEU A 318 24.58 6.72 13.58
C LEU A 318 24.66 6.77 12.05
N ALA A 319 24.72 5.60 11.41
CA ALA A 319 24.70 5.46 9.96
C ALA A 319 24.15 4.08 9.58
N ALA A 320 23.46 3.99 8.45
CA ALA A 320 22.98 2.74 7.88
C ALA A 320 22.97 2.83 6.35
N SER A 321 23.49 1.81 5.68
CA SER A 321 23.47 1.70 4.22
C SER A 321 23.51 0.23 3.79
N PRO A 322 22.48 -0.57 4.15
CA PRO A 322 22.36 -1.94 3.70
C PRO A 322 22.03 -2.02 2.21
N SER A 323 22.55 -3.07 1.57
CA SER A 323 22.03 -3.56 0.30
C SER A 323 20.83 -4.50 0.51
N LEU A 324 20.09 -4.82 -0.55
CA LEU A 324 19.08 -5.90 -0.51
C LEU A 324 19.66 -7.24 0.00
N ALA A 325 20.89 -7.55 -0.37
CA ALA A 325 21.56 -8.76 0.09
C ALA A 325 21.80 -8.72 1.60
N ASP A 326 22.23 -7.57 2.14
CA ASP A 326 22.43 -7.40 3.57
C ASP A 326 21.12 -7.56 4.36
N ARG A 327 20.03 -6.96 3.86
CA ARG A 327 18.70 -7.08 4.47
C ARG A 327 18.26 -8.56 4.54
N ARG A 328 18.44 -9.31 3.44
CA ARG A 328 18.08 -10.73 3.36
C ARG A 328 18.94 -11.60 4.29
N GLU A 329 20.25 -11.40 4.29
CA GLU A 329 21.17 -12.20 5.09
C GLU A 329 20.94 -11.99 6.59
N TRP A 330 20.79 -10.73 7.03
CA TRP A 330 20.53 -10.45 8.45
C TRP A 330 19.17 -10.95 8.93
N ALA A 331 18.14 -10.97 8.06
CA ALA A 331 16.88 -11.64 8.36
C ALA A 331 17.07 -13.15 8.57
N ALA A 332 17.87 -13.82 7.72
CA ALA A 332 18.19 -15.24 7.87
C ALA A 332 19.00 -15.54 9.13
N ILE A 333 19.99 -14.69 9.46
CA ILE A 333 20.76 -14.78 10.71
C ILE A 333 19.83 -14.68 11.92
N GLY A 334 18.88 -13.73 11.92
CA GLY A 334 17.89 -13.58 12.98
C GLY A 334 17.08 -14.85 13.22
N GLN A 335 16.50 -15.41 12.15
CA GLN A 335 15.72 -16.66 12.22
C GLN A 335 16.54 -17.82 12.79
N HIS A 336 17.82 -17.95 12.42
CA HIS A 336 18.69 -19.00 12.93
C HIS A 336 19.05 -18.84 14.41
N LEU A 337 19.24 -17.59 14.86
CA LEU A 337 19.51 -17.30 16.27
C LEU A 337 18.28 -17.57 17.14
N ASP A 338 17.08 -17.26 16.65
CA ASP A 338 15.83 -17.53 17.37
C ASP A 338 15.57 -19.02 17.52
N ASN A 339 15.80 -19.81 16.47
CA ASN A 339 15.66 -21.27 16.49
C ASN A 339 16.67 -21.98 17.41
N LYS A 340 17.78 -21.33 17.77
CA LYS A 340 18.80 -21.87 18.70
C LYS A 340 18.59 -21.45 20.15
N SER A 341 17.53 -20.71 20.45
CA SER A 341 17.18 -20.36 21.83
C SER A 341 16.76 -21.62 22.60
N PRO A 342 17.25 -21.86 23.83
CA PRO A 342 16.88 -23.02 24.63
C PRO A 342 15.41 -22.88 25.09
N GLY A 343 14.48 -23.43 24.33
CA GLY A 343 13.04 -23.35 24.62
C GLY A 343 12.10 -24.00 23.60
N SER A 344 12.53 -24.27 22.36
CA SER A 344 11.75 -25.03 21.39
C SER A 344 12.09 -26.53 21.44
N THR A 345 11.76 -27.19 22.56
CA THR A 345 11.76 -28.66 22.60
C THR A 345 10.55 -29.19 21.84
N THR A 346 10.76 -29.62 20.59
CA THR A 346 9.90 -30.61 19.94
C THR A 346 10.02 -31.92 20.73
N PRO A 347 8.93 -32.57 21.16
CA PRO A 347 9.03 -33.85 21.84
C PRO A 347 9.56 -34.89 20.85
N LYS A 348 10.71 -35.50 21.16
CA LYS A 348 11.17 -36.70 20.48
C LYS A 348 10.17 -37.81 20.80
N ASN A 349 9.51 -38.35 19.77
CA ASN A 349 8.88 -39.65 19.84
C ASN A 349 9.92 -40.66 20.33
N GLN A 350 9.67 -41.22 21.51
CA GLN A 350 10.26 -42.48 21.94
C GLN A 350 9.35 -43.58 21.42
N ASP A 351 9.77 -44.28 20.38
CA ASP A 351 9.30 -45.62 20.09
C ASP A 351 10.35 -46.60 20.66
N SER A 352 9.94 -47.36 21.66
CA SER A 352 10.50 -48.65 22.08
C SER A 352 9.37 -49.49 22.65
#